data_AF-A0A5C7QX90-F1
#
_entry.id   AF-A0A5C7QX90-F1
#
_cell.length_a   1.000
_cell.length_b   1.000
_cell.length_c   1.000
_cell.angle_alpha   90.00
_cell.angle_beta   90.00
_cell.angle_gamma   90.00
#
_symmetry.space_group_name_H-M   'P 1'
#
loop_
_entity.id
_entity.type
_entity.pdbx_description
1 polymer ?
#
loop_
_entity_poly.entity_id
_entity_poly.type
_entity_poly.pdbx_seq_one_letter_code
_entity_poly.pdbx_strand_id
1 'polypeptide(L)'
;MQVHALARVVAGTALSMLIMVAATAVSAQTWEYKSYKKQGMGSQYNKDVFTTGTISVEEKDGQAMFSMNAGPVDACVRGSIPAKVTKTDDTTIIEPQITLAGCEKFRYVIRNDGSGGQREVWRGEAWKNTGWDHGLTPKK
;
A
#
# COMPACT_ATOMS: atom_id res chain seq x y z
N MET A 1 66.74 -7.07 47.19
CA MET A 1 65.88 -6.69 46.04
C MET A 1 65.42 -7.98 45.37
N GLN A 2 64.36 -8.60 45.92
CA GLN A 2 63.00 -8.71 45.34
C GLN A 2 62.93 -9.41 43.97
N VAL A 3 62.57 -10.70 44.04
CA VAL A 3 61.87 -11.50 43.02
C VAL A 3 60.50 -10.89 42.75
N HIS A 4 59.92 -10.99 41.54
CA HIS A 4 58.50 -11.31 41.27
C HIS A 4 58.32 -11.62 39.77
N ALA A 5 57.83 -12.83 39.49
CA ALA A 5 57.28 -13.25 38.20
C ALA A 5 55.95 -12.54 37.90
N LEU A 6 55.52 -12.49 36.64
CA LEU A 6 54.10 -12.50 36.27
C LEU A 6 53.91 -12.87 34.80
N ALA A 7 53.46 -14.11 34.60
CA ALA A 7 52.87 -14.60 33.38
C ALA A 7 51.58 -13.82 33.06
N ARG A 8 51.28 -13.58 31.78
CA ARG A 8 49.94 -13.19 31.33
C ARG A 8 49.46 -14.17 30.28
N VAL A 9 48.46 -14.93 30.69
CA VAL A 9 47.66 -15.88 29.93
C VAL A 9 46.60 -15.13 29.11
N VAL A 10 46.46 -15.60 27.86
CA VAL A 10 45.41 -15.50 26.84
C VAL A 10 44.02 -15.01 27.29
N ALA A 11 43.40 -14.14 26.48
CA ALA A 11 41.95 -14.13 26.29
C ALA A 11 41.58 -13.57 24.89
N GLY A 12 41.44 -14.48 23.92
CA GLY A 12 40.86 -14.15 22.62
C GLY A 12 39.36 -13.90 22.75
N THR A 13 38.92 -12.70 22.38
CA THR A 13 37.51 -12.32 22.33
C THR A 13 36.82 -13.00 21.14
N ALA A 14 36.08 -14.08 21.42
CA ALA A 14 35.15 -14.67 20.47
C ALA A 14 33.98 -13.70 20.23
N LEU A 15 33.95 -13.10 19.04
CA LEU A 15 32.89 -12.20 18.58
C LEU A 15 31.68 -13.04 18.16
N SER A 16 30.74 -13.28 19.08
CA SER A 16 29.46 -13.92 18.76
C SER A 16 28.62 -13.01 17.86
N MET A 17 28.54 -13.35 16.56
CA MET A 17 27.59 -12.76 15.62
C MET A 17 26.15 -13.11 16.02
N LEU A 18 25.45 -12.16 16.63
CA LEU A 18 23.99 -12.19 16.73
C LEU A 18 23.40 -12.00 15.32
N ILE A 19 22.93 -13.09 14.73
CA ILE A 19 22.06 -13.05 13.54
C ILE A 19 20.67 -12.61 14.04
N MET A 20 20.40 -11.31 14.01
CA MET A 20 19.04 -10.81 14.19
C MET A 20 18.22 -11.19 12.96
N VAL A 21 17.37 -12.21 13.10
CA VAL A 21 16.28 -12.45 12.15
C VAL A 21 15.29 -11.31 12.33
N ALA A 22 15.38 -10.29 11.48
CA ALA A 22 14.42 -9.20 11.45
C ALA A 22 13.05 -9.79 11.05
N ALA A 23 12.15 -9.92 12.02
CA ALA A 23 10.75 -10.19 11.74
C ALA A 23 10.20 -9.00 10.93
N THR A 24 9.91 -9.22 9.65
CA THR A 24 9.25 -8.25 8.79
C THR A 24 7.85 -8.01 9.35
N ALA A 25 7.64 -6.87 10.00
CA ALA A 25 6.32 -6.48 10.48
C ALA A 25 5.37 -6.36 9.28
N VAL A 26 4.22 -7.04 9.36
CA VAL A 26 3.13 -6.84 8.39
C VAL A 26 2.57 -5.44 8.61
N SER A 27 2.69 -4.56 7.62
CA SER A 27 2.10 -3.22 7.66
C SER A 27 0.84 -3.23 6.80
N ALA A 28 -0.31 -3.20 7.46
CA ALA A 28 -1.60 -3.03 6.79
C ALA A 28 -2.07 -1.58 6.95
N GLN A 29 -2.35 -0.90 5.84
CA GLN A 29 -2.96 0.42 5.82
C GLN A 29 -4.32 0.34 5.13
N THR A 30 -5.32 1.01 5.70
CA THR A 30 -6.70 1.00 5.19
C THR A 30 -7.25 2.42 5.10
N TRP A 31 -7.95 2.70 4.01
CA TRP A 31 -8.60 3.99 3.76
C TRP A 31 -10.08 3.78 3.44
N GLU A 32 -10.88 4.79 3.77
CA GLU A 32 -12.26 4.91 3.29
C GLU A 32 -12.29 5.00 1.76
N TYR A 33 -13.35 4.48 1.15
CA TYR A 33 -13.50 4.49 -0.30
C TYR A 33 -14.95 4.71 -0.74
N LYS A 34 -15.17 5.66 -1.66
CA LYS A 34 -16.45 5.87 -2.36
C LYS A 34 -16.41 5.18 -3.72
N SER A 35 -17.21 4.12 -3.87
CA SER A 35 -17.41 3.40 -5.12
C SER A 35 -18.63 3.94 -5.85
N TYR A 36 -18.40 4.82 -6.82
CA TYR A 36 -19.45 5.45 -7.61
C TYR A 36 -20.12 4.48 -8.56
N LYS A 37 -21.44 4.64 -8.72
CA LYS A 37 -22.27 3.71 -9.47
C LYS A 37 -22.90 4.36 -10.70
N LYS A 38 -23.18 3.53 -11.71
CA LYS A 38 -24.11 3.85 -12.78
C LYS A 38 -25.53 3.54 -12.30
N GLN A 39 -26.49 4.42 -12.58
CA GLN A 39 -27.90 4.20 -12.27
C GLN A 39 -28.59 3.46 -13.42
N GLY A 40 -28.25 2.19 -13.63
CA GLY A 40 -28.84 1.33 -14.67
C GLY A 40 -27.96 1.12 -15.92
N MET A 41 -28.47 0.29 -16.83
CA MET A 41 -27.76 -0.09 -18.06
C MET A 41 -27.72 1.09 -19.05
N GLY A 42 -26.52 1.47 -19.50
CA GLY A 42 -26.30 2.61 -20.40
C GLY A 42 -26.18 3.98 -19.72
N SER A 43 -26.47 4.08 -18.42
CA SER A 43 -26.35 5.33 -17.65
C SER A 43 -24.90 5.72 -17.40
N GLN A 44 -24.65 7.03 -17.27
CA GLN A 44 -23.37 7.54 -16.80
C GLN A 44 -23.20 7.29 -15.29
N TYR A 45 -21.96 7.37 -14.80
CA TYR A 45 -21.71 7.37 -13.37
C TYR A 45 -22.29 8.63 -12.74
N ASN A 46 -22.82 8.51 -11.52
CA ASN A 46 -23.36 9.63 -10.76
C ASN A 46 -22.49 9.90 -9.52
N LYS A 47 -22.06 11.16 -9.32
CA LYS A 47 -21.22 11.59 -8.20
C LYS A 47 -21.94 11.60 -6.86
N ASP A 48 -23.27 11.61 -6.86
CA ASP A 48 -24.08 11.60 -5.63
C ASP A 48 -24.49 10.16 -5.24
N VAL A 49 -24.20 9.18 -6.10
CA VAL A 49 -24.62 7.78 -5.90
C VAL A 49 -23.39 6.88 -5.81
N PHE A 50 -23.04 6.53 -4.59
CA PHE A 50 -21.91 5.67 -4.29
C PHE A 50 -22.24 4.64 -3.19
N THR A 51 -21.45 3.58 -3.15
CA THR A 51 -21.33 2.72 -1.97
C THR A 51 -20.03 3.05 -1.25
N THR A 52 -20.14 3.33 0.04
CA THR A 52 -18.98 3.45 0.92
C THR A 52 -18.38 2.08 1.17
N GLY A 53 -17.07 2.03 1.24
CA GLY A 53 -16.28 0.85 1.50
C GLY A 53 -14.87 1.23 1.87
N THR A 54 -13.93 0.33 1.60
CA THR A 54 -12.53 0.51 1.96
C THR A 54 -11.61 0.03 0.85
N ILE A 55 -10.43 0.62 0.80
CA ILE A 55 -9.28 0.02 0.15
C ILE A 55 -8.20 -0.24 1.19
N SER A 56 -7.42 -1.29 1.00
CA SER A 56 -6.30 -1.61 1.87
C SER A 56 -5.08 -2.04 1.08
N VAL A 57 -3.93 -1.86 1.71
CA VAL A 57 -2.65 -2.41 1.27
C VAL A 57 -2.02 -3.13 2.45
N GLU A 58 -1.67 -4.39 2.23
CA GLU A 58 -0.89 -5.20 3.17
C GLU A 58 0.51 -5.41 2.59
N GLU A 59 1.53 -4.92 3.29
CA GLU A 59 2.94 -5.10 2.95
C GLU A 59 3.55 -6.19 3.82
N LYS A 60 4.02 -7.27 3.19
CA LYS A 60 4.63 -8.44 3.84
C LYS A 60 5.72 -9.03 2.95
N ASP A 61 6.87 -9.35 3.53
CA ASP A 61 7.98 -10.05 2.84
C ASP A 61 8.42 -9.37 1.53
N GLY A 62 8.42 -8.04 1.51
CA GLY A 62 8.80 -7.23 0.34
C GLY A 62 7.73 -7.19 -0.76
N GLN A 63 6.55 -7.76 -0.53
CA GLN A 63 5.41 -7.71 -1.44
C GLN A 63 4.31 -6.84 -0.85
N ALA A 64 3.56 -6.16 -1.73
CA ALA A 64 2.40 -5.39 -1.33
C ALA A 64 1.16 -5.95 -2.03
N MET A 65 0.09 -6.14 -1.26
CA MET A 65 -1.18 -6.68 -1.74
C MET A 65 -2.29 -5.65 -1.52
N PHE A 66 -2.90 -5.21 -2.61
CA PHE A 66 -4.05 -4.33 -2.62
C PHE A 66 -5.35 -5.12 -2.51
N SER A 67 -6.31 -4.63 -1.71
CA SER A 67 -7.67 -5.15 -1.66
C SER A 67 -8.69 -4.02 -1.65
N MET A 68 -9.86 -4.28 -2.22
CA MET A 68 -11.01 -3.37 -2.18
C MET A 68 -12.24 -4.08 -1.66
N ASN A 69 -12.94 -3.45 -0.72
CA ASN A 69 -14.23 -3.89 -0.22
C ASN A 69 -15.21 -2.72 -0.25
N ALA A 70 -15.98 -2.59 -1.33
CA ALA A 70 -16.93 -1.49 -1.53
C ALA A 70 -18.19 -1.94 -2.29
N GLY A 71 -18.86 -2.97 -1.76
CA GLY A 71 -20.01 -3.61 -2.40
C GLY A 71 -19.61 -4.48 -3.60
N PRO A 72 -20.50 -4.67 -4.60
CA PRO A 72 -20.15 -5.37 -5.83
C PRO A 72 -19.05 -4.60 -6.59
N VAL A 73 -17.84 -5.15 -6.56
CA VAL A 73 -16.69 -4.61 -7.29
C VAL A 73 -16.51 -5.32 -8.63
N ASP A 74 -15.96 -4.59 -9.61
CA ASP A 74 -15.64 -5.12 -10.93
C ASP A 74 -14.62 -6.27 -10.85
N ALA A 75 -14.63 -7.18 -11.84
CA ALA A 75 -13.69 -8.30 -11.90
C ALA A 75 -12.22 -7.86 -11.89
N CYS A 76 -11.91 -6.68 -12.45
CA CYS A 76 -10.56 -6.10 -12.48
C CYS A 76 -9.97 -5.80 -11.09
N VAL A 77 -10.81 -5.61 -10.08
CA VAL A 77 -10.40 -5.17 -8.73
C VAL A 77 -10.90 -6.12 -7.64
N ARG A 78 -11.35 -7.32 -8.02
CA ARG A 78 -11.89 -8.30 -7.09
C ARG A 78 -10.76 -9.11 -6.44
N GLY A 79 -10.87 -9.29 -5.12
CA GLY A 79 -9.91 -10.07 -4.34
C GLY A 79 -8.66 -9.27 -3.97
N SER A 80 -7.58 -10.01 -3.72
CA SER A 80 -6.28 -9.44 -3.36
C SER A 80 -5.36 -9.44 -4.58
N ILE A 81 -4.81 -8.27 -4.93
CA ILE A 81 -4.08 -8.03 -6.16
C ILE A 81 -2.69 -7.49 -5.79
N PRO A 82 -1.60 -8.00 -6.39
CA PRO A 82 -0.28 -7.40 -6.19
C PRO A 82 -0.30 -5.91 -6.52
N ALA A 83 0.41 -5.10 -5.74
CA ALA A 83 0.49 -3.67 -5.95
C ALA A 83 1.94 -3.19 -5.88
N LYS A 84 2.24 -2.14 -6.64
CA LYS A 84 3.42 -1.32 -6.41
C LYS A 84 3.03 -0.20 -5.46
N VAL A 85 3.73 -0.10 -4.34
CA VAL A 85 3.53 0.96 -3.35
C VAL A 85 4.75 1.87 -3.38
N THR A 86 4.52 3.17 -3.47
CA THR A 86 5.59 4.17 -3.38
C THR A 86 5.21 5.16 -2.28
N LYS A 87 6.03 5.22 -1.23
CA LYS A 87 5.82 6.11 -0.10
C LYS A 87 6.82 7.25 -0.15
N THR A 88 6.31 8.44 0.10
CA THR A 88 7.06 9.68 0.33
C THR A 88 6.59 10.25 1.66
N ASP A 89 7.19 11.33 2.13
CA ASP A 89 6.72 12.01 3.34
C ASP A 89 5.29 12.54 3.16
N ASP A 90 4.96 13.04 1.96
CA ASP A 90 3.68 13.68 1.68
C ASP A 90 2.57 12.72 1.25
N THR A 91 2.93 11.66 0.52
CA THR A 91 1.95 10.78 -0.14
C THR A 91 2.33 9.31 -0.14
N THR A 92 1.29 8.48 -0.15
CA THR A 92 1.33 7.06 -0.45
C THR A 92 0.66 6.82 -1.81
N ILE A 93 1.42 6.31 -2.77
CA ILE A 93 0.94 5.94 -4.10
C ILE A 93 0.76 4.43 -4.16
N ILE A 94 -0.43 3.99 -4.57
CA ILE A 94 -0.81 2.57 -4.69
C ILE A 94 -1.17 2.30 -6.14
N GLU A 95 -0.38 1.48 -6.83
CA GLU A 95 -0.61 1.07 -8.22
C GLU A 95 -0.88 -0.45 -8.29
N PRO A 96 -2.15 -0.88 -8.29
CA PRO A 96 -2.50 -2.29 -8.47
C PRO A 96 -1.99 -2.84 -9.81
N GLN A 97 -1.35 -4.00 -9.76
CA GLN A 97 -0.77 -4.70 -10.92
C GLN A 97 -1.81 -5.68 -11.48
N ILE A 98 -2.84 -5.12 -12.14
CA ILE A 98 -3.93 -5.91 -12.72
C ILE A 98 -3.45 -6.61 -13.99
N THR A 99 -3.53 -7.93 -14.03
CA THR A 99 -3.11 -8.76 -15.17
C THR A 99 -4.26 -9.16 -16.10
N LEU A 100 -5.51 -8.92 -15.68
CA LEU A 100 -6.69 -9.25 -16.47
C LEU A 100 -6.81 -8.30 -17.67
N ALA A 101 -6.93 -8.87 -18.87
CA ALA A 101 -7.06 -8.12 -20.11
C ALA A 101 -8.34 -7.27 -20.13
N GLY A 102 -8.25 -6.06 -20.71
CA GLY A 102 -9.38 -5.11 -20.79
C GLY A 102 -9.59 -4.24 -19.54
N CYS A 103 -8.82 -4.47 -18.47
CA CYS A 103 -8.86 -3.63 -17.28
C CYS A 103 -8.07 -2.34 -17.44
N GLU A 104 -8.65 -1.22 -17.01
CA GLU A 104 -7.98 0.10 -17.01
C GLU A 104 -6.86 0.12 -15.97
N LYS A 105 -5.66 0.55 -16.38
CA LYS A 105 -4.57 0.83 -15.44
C LYS A 105 -4.89 2.08 -14.62
N PHE A 106 -4.84 1.96 -13.29
CA PHE A 106 -5.11 3.05 -12.36
C PHE A 106 -4.14 3.05 -11.18
N ARG A 107 -4.09 4.17 -10.45
CA ARG A 107 -3.42 4.28 -9.15
C ARG A 107 -4.21 5.18 -8.21
N TYR A 108 -3.97 5.04 -6.92
CA TYR A 108 -4.37 6.01 -5.90
C TYR A 108 -3.16 6.82 -5.47
N VAL A 109 -3.34 8.13 -5.33
CA VAL A 109 -2.37 9.04 -4.73
C VAL A 109 -3.04 9.59 -3.47
N ILE A 110 -2.59 9.12 -2.31
CA ILE A 110 -3.22 9.42 -1.01
C ILE A 110 -2.28 10.29 -0.20
N ARG A 111 -2.80 11.38 0.38
CA ARG A 111 -2.01 12.28 1.23
C ARG A 111 -1.85 11.66 2.62
N ASN A 112 -0.63 11.70 3.13
CA ASN A 112 -0.29 11.11 4.43
C ASN A 112 -0.78 11.98 5.62
N ASP A 113 -1.17 13.23 5.36
CA ASP A 113 -1.81 14.13 6.34
C ASP A 113 -3.26 13.71 6.68
N GLY A 114 -3.80 12.71 5.99
CA GLY A 114 -5.14 12.18 6.21
C GLY A 114 -6.27 12.96 5.54
N SER A 115 -5.97 14.01 4.75
CA SER A 115 -6.95 14.85 4.07
C SER A 115 -7.62 14.20 2.84
N GLY A 116 -7.28 12.95 2.53
CA GLY A 116 -7.85 12.18 1.43
C GLY A 116 -6.84 11.94 0.31
N GLY A 117 -7.33 11.87 -0.93
CA GLY A 117 -6.49 11.56 -2.08
C GLY A 117 -7.24 11.66 -3.39
N GLN A 118 -6.63 11.14 -4.45
CA GLN A 118 -7.22 11.08 -5.78
C GLN A 118 -6.97 9.73 -6.44
N ARG A 119 -7.91 9.34 -7.32
CA ARG A 119 -7.70 8.25 -8.27
C ARG A 119 -7.18 8.83 -9.57
N GLU A 120 -6.18 8.17 -10.13
CA GLU A 120 -5.63 8.51 -11.43
C GLU A 120 -5.70 7.29 -12.35
N VAL A 121 -5.90 7.55 -13.64
CA VAL A 121 -5.96 6.54 -14.70
C VAL A 121 -4.89 6.82 -15.74
N TRP A 122 -4.32 5.77 -16.32
CA TRP A 122 -3.31 5.91 -17.37
C TRP A 122 -3.99 6.17 -18.72
N ARG A 123 -3.79 7.36 -19.29
CA ARG A 123 -4.38 7.76 -20.58
C ARG A 123 -3.42 8.63 -21.37
N GLY A 124 -3.21 8.30 -22.65
CA GLY A 124 -2.32 9.04 -23.53
C GLY A 124 -0.93 9.19 -22.92
N GLU A 125 -0.37 8.07 -22.43
CA GLU A 125 0.98 8.00 -21.86
C GLU A 125 1.21 8.82 -20.58
N ALA A 126 0.14 9.21 -19.90
CA ALA A 126 0.24 9.94 -18.65
C ALA A 126 -0.82 9.51 -17.64
N TRP A 127 -0.51 9.70 -16.35
CA TRP A 127 -1.51 9.62 -15.30
C TRP A 127 -2.43 10.85 -15.34
N LYS A 128 -3.73 10.62 -15.31
CA LYS A 128 -4.76 11.67 -15.32
C LYS A 128 -5.71 11.48 -14.14
N ASN A 129 -5.93 12.54 -13.37
CA ASN A 129 -6.91 12.55 -12.28
C ASN A 129 -8.31 12.35 -12.85
N THR A 130 -9.11 11.49 -12.20
CA THR A 130 -10.51 11.25 -12.60
C THR A 130 -11.41 12.46 -12.32
N GLY A 131 -11.07 13.29 -11.32
CA GLY A 131 -11.85 14.44 -10.85
C GLY A 131 -12.97 14.07 -9.87
N TRP A 132 -12.90 12.89 -9.26
CA TRP A 132 -13.92 12.35 -8.34
C TRP A 132 -13.27 12.14 -6.97
N ASP A 133 -13.97 12.57 -5.92
CA ASP A 133 -13.52 12.38 -4.54
C ASP A 133 -13.83 10.95 -4.07
N HIS A 134 -12.82 10.10 -4.01
CA HIS A 134 -13.01 8.72 -3.56
C HIS A 134 -13.00 8.55 -2.04
N GLY A 135 -13.07 9.64 -1.24
CA GLY A 135 -12.97 9.59 0.22
C GLY A 135 -11.52 9.49 0.65
N LEU A 136 -10.87 8.35 0.44
CA LEU A 136 -9.43 8.08 0.62
C LEU A 136 -8.79 8.63 1.91
N THR A 137 -9.59 8.87 2.95
CA THR A 137 -9.12 9.23 4.29
C THR A 137 -8.75 7.98 5.08
N PRO A 138 -7.82 8.04 6.04
CA PRO A 138 -7.51 6.91 6.91
C PRO A 138 -8.78 6.35 7.54
N LYS A 139 -8.92 5.02 7.52
CA LYS A 139 -10.01 4.35 8.24
C LYS A 139 -9.74 4.44 9.74
N LYS A 140 -10.76 4.86 10.51
CA LYS A 140 -10.72 4.93 11.97
C LYS A 140 -10.92 3.56 12.62
#